data_AF-A0A6J4J4B8-F1
#
_entry.id   AF-A0A6J4J4B8-F1
#
_cell.length_a   1.000
_cell.length_b   1.000
_cell.length_c   1.000
_cell.angle_alpha   90.00
_cell.angle_beta   90.00
_cell.angle_gamma   90.00
#
_symmetry.space_group_name_H-M   'P 1'
#
loop_
_entity.id
_entity.type
_entity.pdbx_description
1 polymer ?
#
loop_
_entity_poly.entity_id
_entity_poly.type
_entity_poly.pdbx_seq_one_letter_code
_entity_poly.pdbx_strand_id
1 'polypeptide(L)'
;MPRRWVVPVLAVLLSACGGGDDSPTEGAQRTSTTAVTARASTTTSSTRPQIEGVQTFAVDAGHSDAPVTYPHVPPVGGIHNPVWQQCGFYDQPVPNEKAVHSLEHGAIWITHRPDLPADQIQSLSTLARSRNLVLVSPWENGLPAPVVVTGWGRQLRLESVSDPRLLEFVRLYANQGPEINAPC
;
A
#
# COMPACT_ATOMS: atom_id res chain seq x y z
N MET A 1 -28.51 -41.47 19.01
CA MET A 1 -28.27 -41.66 17.56
C MET A 1 -27.00 -40.91 17.17
N PRO A 2 -25.90 -41.57 16.79
CA PRO A 2 -24.69 -40.88 16.34
C PRO A 2 -24.68 -40.68 14.80
N ARG A 3 -24.48 -39.44 14.35
CA ARG A 3 -24.33 -39.08 12.93
C ARG A 3 -22.87 -39.29 12.49
N ARG A 4 -22.68 -40.20 11.54
CA ARG A 4 -21.40 -40.51 10.88
C ARG A 4 -21.07 -39.43 9.85
N TRP A 5 -19.83 -38.97 9.83
CA TRP A 5 -19.26 -38.13 8.77
C TRP A 5 -18.31 -38.99 7.92
N VAL A 6 -18.43 -38.88 6.60
CA VAL A 6 -17.55 -39.52 5.61
C VAL A 6 -16.63 -38.44 5.03
N VAL A 7 -15.33 -38.71 4.99
CA VAL A 7 -14.31 -37.86 4.33
C VAL A 7 -13.75 -38.66 3.15
N PRO A 8 -13.67 -38.10 1.93
CA PRO A 8 -12.96 -38.75 0.83
C PRO A 8 -11.50 -38.29 0.80
N VAL A 9 -10.59 -39.27 0.69
CA VAL A 9 -9.15 -39.10 0.45
C VAL A 9 -8.92 -39.07 -1.05
N LEU A 10 -8.24 -38.04 -1.54
CA LEU A 10 -7.83 -37.88 -2.95
C LEU A 10 -6.40 -38.41 -3.12
N ALA A 11 -6.23 -39.36 -4.05
CA ALA A 11 -4.95 -40.01 -4.37
C ALA A 11 -4.13 -39.16 -5.35
N VAL A 12 -2.82 -39.09 -5.13
CA VAL A 12 -1.83 -38.49 -6.03
C VAL A 12 -0.98 -39.60 -6.65
N LEU A 13 -0.91 -39.63 -7.98
CA LEU A 13 -0.07 -40.57 -8.75
C LEU A 13 1.27 -39.90 -9.11
N LEU A 14 2.36 -40.62 -8.83
CA LEU A 14 3.72 -40.36 -9.29
C LEU A 14 3.85 -40.58 -10.80
N SER A 15 4.79 -39.87 -11.43
CA SER A 15 5.55 -40.44 -12.54
C SER A 15 6.93 -39.79 -12.67
N ALA A 16 7.95 -40.65 -12.71
CA ALA A 16 9.37 -40.36 -12.90
C ALA A 16 9.86 -41.01 -14.20
N CYS A 17 11.05 -40.59 -14.67
CA CYS A 17 12.07 -41.27 -15.51
C CYS A 17 12.80 -40.16 -16.31
N GLY A 18 14.13 -39.98 -16.20
CA GLY A 18 15.19 -40.81 -16.81
C GLY A 18 15.60 -40.13 -18.13
N GLY A 19 16.84 -39.83 -18.51
CA GLY A 19 18.18 -40.38 -18.27
C GLY A 19 18.87 -40.43 -19.66
N GLY A 20 20.14 -40.04 -19.79
CA GLY A 20 20.88 -40.17 -21.07
C GLY A 20 22.16 -39.34 -21.17
N ASP A 21 23.29 -39.97 -20.81
CA ASP A 21 24.67 -39.55 -21.08
C ASP A 21 25.08 -39.87 -22.53
N ASP A 22 25.95 -39.06 -23.15
CA ASP A 22 27.06 -39.55 -23.99
C ASP A 22 28.01 -38.41 -24.46
N SER A 23 29.30 -38.71 -24.52
CA SER A 23 30.42 -37.90 -25.04
C SER A 23 31.59 -38.84 -25.33
N PRO A 24 32.65 -38.46 -26.08
CA PRO A 24 32.74 -37.63 -27.29
C PRO A 24 33.55 -38.35 -28.40
N THR A 25 33.69 -37.75 -29.59
CA THR A 25 34.79 -38.10 -30.52
C THR A 25 35.27 -36.85 -31.26
N GLU A 26 36.58 -36.62 -31.25
CA GLU A 26 37.30 -35.48 -31.82
C GLU A 26 37.36 -35.49 -33.36
N GLY A 27 37.40 -34.29 -33.96
CA GLY A 27 37.74 -34.13 -35.37
C GLY A 27 37.62 -32.71 -35.93
N ALA A 28 38.73 -31.95 -35.87
CA ALA A 28 39.20 -30.94 -36.83
C ALA A 28 38.42 -29.62 -37.12
N GLN A 29 39.14 -28.51 -36.86
CA GLN A 29 39.24 -27.26 -37.65
C GLN A 29 37.97 -26.43 -37.98
N ARG A 30 37.83 -25.27 -37.34
CA ARG A 30 37.97 -23.91 -37.96
C ARG A 30 37.56 -22.79 -36.99
N THR A 31 38.31 -21.70 -37.07
CA THR A 31 38.02 -20.34 -36.62
C THR A 31 36.53 -20.02 -36.50
N SER A 32 36.07 -19.65 -35.30
CA SER A 32 34.75 -19.06 -35.09
C SER A 32 34.82 -18.01 -33.98
N THR A 33 34.52 -16.79 -34.38
CA THR A 33 34.37 -15.56 -33.59
C THR A 33 33.55 -15.79 -32.33
N THR A 34 34.11 -15.42 -31.17
CA THR A 34 33.43 -15.44 -29.87
C THR A 34 32.31 -14.40 -29.85
N ALA A 35 31.11 -14.79 -30.28
CA ALA A 35 29.90 -14.06 -29.94
C ALA A 35 29.55 -14.44 -28.49
N VAL A 36 29.89 -13.56 -27.55
CA VAL A 36 29.42 -13.64 -26.17
C VAL A 36 27.92 -13.38 -26.20
N THR A 37 27.12 -14.45 -26.24
CA THR A 37 25.67 -14.37 -26.06
C THR A 37 25.41 -13.84 -24.66
N ALA A 38 25.08 -12.56 -24.55
CA ALA A 38 24.55 -11.97 -23.33
C ALA A 38 23.26 -12.74 -22.97
N ARG A 39 23.34 -13.59 -21.94
CA ARG A 39 22.16 -14.16 -21.32
C ARG A 39 21.41 -13.00 -20.69
N ALA A 40 20.28 -12.64 -21.29
CA ALA A 40 19.31 -11.72 -20.70
C ALA A 40 18.92 -12.31 -19.34
N SER A 41 19.42 -11.68 -18.28
CA SER A 41 18.95 -11.94 -16.93
C SER A 41 17.58 -11.30 -16.85
N THR A 42 16.54 -12.09 -17.06
CA THR A 42 15.17 -11.67 -16.77
C THR A 42 15.06 -11.58 -15.25
N THR A 43 15.46 -10.44 -14.70
CA THR A 43 15.13 -10.07 -13.33
C THR A 43 13.61 -9.96 -13.29
N THR A 44 12.95 -11.00 -12.79
CA THR A 44 11.54 -10.94 -12.45
C THR A 44 11.42 -9.97 -11.28
N SER A 45 11.32 -8.67 -11.60
CA SER A 45 11.01 -7.65 -10.63
C SER A 45 9.67 -8.03 -10.02
N SER A 46 9.65 -8.26 -8.71
CA SER A 46 8.42 -8.47 -7.96
C SER A 46 7.63 -7.16 -7.96
N THR A 47 6.91 -6.89 -9.05
CA THR A 47 6.09 -5.70 -9.19
C THR A 47 4.93 -5.85 -8.22
N ARG A 48 5.02 -5.25 -7.02
CA ARG A 48 3.82 -5.00 -6.21
C ARG A 48 2.80 -4.32 -7.13
N PRO A 49 1.51 -4.67 -7.06
CA PRO A 49 0.48 -3.94 -7.78
C PRO A 49 0.65 -2.44 -7.49
N GLN A 50 0.97 -1.66 -8.52
CA GLN A 50 1.07 -0.21 -8.41
C GLN A 50 -0.26 0.38 -8.84
N ILE A 51 -0.91 1.11 -7.93
CA ILE A 51 -2.07 1.93 -8.25
C ILE A 51 -1.58 3.14 -9.04
N GLU A 52 -2.20 3.40 -10.19
CA GLU A 52 -1.86 4.55 -11.03
C GLU A 52 -2.02 5.87 -10.27
N GLY A 53 -1.01 6.73 -10.36
CA GLY A 53 -1.00 8.06 -9.73
C GLY A 53 -0.52 8.08 -8.27
N VAL A 54 -0.21 6.93 -7.66
CA VAL A 54 0.40 6.90 -6.33
C VAL A 54 1.82 7.43 -6.38
N GLN A 55 2.07 8.46 -5.57
CA GLN A 55 3.40 9.01 -5.33
C GLN A 55 3.99 8.35 -4.08
N THR A 56 5.31 8.13 -4.09
CA THR A 56 6.06 7.58 -2.94
C THR A 56 7.15 8.56 -2.53
N PHE A 57 7.35 8.69 -1.23
CA PHE A 57 8.25 9.66 -0.62
C PHE A 57 9.13 8.97 0.42
N ALA A 58 10.40 9.39 0.48
CA ALA A 58 11.24 9.09 1.63
C ALA A 58 10.81 10.00 2.79
N VAL A 59 10.58 9.41 3.95
CA VAL A 59 10.19 10.11 5.17
C VAL A 59 10.94 9.51 6.35
N ASP A 60 11.34 10.38 7.27
CA ASP A 60 11.92 9.98 8.55
C ASP A 60 10.82 9.63 9.56
N ALA A 61 11.18 8.90 10.61
CA ALA A 61 10.32 8.61 11.76
C ALA A 61 10.93 9.22 13.02
N GLY A 62 10.08 9.75 13.91
CA GLY A 62 10.49 10.32 15.19
C GLY A 62 9.41 11.16 15.83
N HIS A 63 9.52 11.37 17.14
CA HIS A 63 8.50 12.08 17.93
C HIS A 63 8.98 13.46 18.39
N SER A 64 8.05 14.40 18.51
CA SER A 64 8.24 15.76 19.01
C SER A 64 6.93 16.30 19.61
N ASP A 65 7.01 16.97 20.75
CA ASP A 65 5.89 17.75 21.30
C ASP A 65 5.77 19.15 20.67
N ALA A 66 6.81 19.61 19.97
CA ALA A 66 6.81 20.89 19.27
C ALA A 66 6.10 20.79 17.91
N PRO A 67 5.49 21.89 17.42
CA PRO A 67 4.90 21.96 16.09
C PRO A 67 5.89 21.58 14.98
N VAL A 68 5.41 20.91 13.94
CA VAL A 68 6.23 20.44 12.82
C VAL A 68 5.75 21.05 11.51
N THR A 69 6.69 21.58 10.73
CA THR A 69 6.43 22.03 9.36
C THR A 69 6.67 20.89 8.39
N TYR A 70 5.66 20.56 7.58
CA TYR A 70 5.73 19.48 6.59
C TYR A 70 5.86 20.02 5.17
N PRO A 71 6.65 19.37 4.30
CA PRO A 71 6.80 19.78 2.90
C PRO A 71 5.64 19.34 1.99
N HIS A 72 4.79 18.43 2.46
CA HIS A 72 3.69 17.85 1.69
C HIS A 72 2.33 18.21 2.31
N VAL A 73 1.31 18.32 1.46
CA VAL A 73 -0.06 18.64 1.84
C VAL A 73 -1.02 17.57 1.31
N PRO A 74 -1.69 16.78 2.18
CA PRO A 74 -1.38 16.60 3.60
C PRO A 74 0.02 15.98 3.82
N PRO A 75 0.55 16.04 5.05
CA PRO A 75 1.79 15.35 5.43
C PRO A 75 1.75 13.85 5.13
N VAL A 76 2.84 13.32 4.59
CA VAL A 76 2.96 11.90 4.20
C VAL A 76 3.78 11.06 5.18
N GLY A 77 4.20 11.63 6.31
CA GLY A 77 5.17 11.04 7.25
C GLY A 77 6.08 12.13 7.83
N GLY A 78 7.10 11.73 8.57
CA GLY A 78 8.07 12.64 9.20
C GLY A 78 7.99 12.67 10.71
N ILE A 79 8.71 13.62 11.33
CA ILE A 79 8.61 13.90 12.76
C ILE A 79 7.18 14.28 13.12
N HIS A 80 6.65 13.78 14.22
CA HIS A 80 5.24 13.94 14.57
C HIS A 80 4.98 13.83 16.08
N ASN A 81 3.74 14.00 16.54
CA ASN A 81 3.43 14.04 17.96
C ASN A 81 3.47 12.63 18.57
N PRO A 82 3.95 12.39 19.79
CA PRO A 82 3.93 11.06 20.41
C PRO A 82 2.52 10.53 20.72
N VAL A 83 1.48 11.35 20.58
CA VAL A 83 0.07 10.97 20.71
C VAL A 83 -0.58 10.90 19.34
N TRP A 84 -1.16 9.74 19.01
CA TRP A 84 -1.86 9.54 17.73
C TRP A 84 -3.27 10.13 17.69
N GLN A 85 -3.77 10.32 16.47
CA GLN A 85 -5.18 10.63 16.23
C GLN A 85 -5.98 9.34 16.10
N GLN A 86 -7.06 9.18 16.85
CA GLN A 86 -7.94 8.01 16.70
C GLN A 86 -8.52 7.94 15.29
N CYS A 87 -8.56 6.76 14.69
CA CYS A 87 -9.19 6.57 13.38
C CYS A 87 -10.71 6.75 13.47
N GLY A 88 -11.31 7.21 12.37
CA GLY A 88 -12.72 7.55 12.31
C GLY A 88 -12.99 8.70 11.36
N PHE A 89 -14.25 9.16 11.35
CA PHE A 89 -14.68 10.30 10.57
C PHE A 89 -14.78 11.53 11.47
N TYR A 90 -14.14 12.62 11.05
CA TYR A 90 -14.16 13.92 11.71
C TYR A 90 -14.82 14.95 10.80
N ASP A 91 -15.66 15.80 11.38
CA ASP A 91 -16.29 16.94 10.72
C ASP A 91 -15.44 18.23 10.79
N GLN A 92 -14.31 18.17 11.50
CA GLN A 92 -13.32 19.24 11.65
C GLN A 92 -11.92 18.72 11.29
N PRO A 93 -11.00 19.61 10.89
CA PRO A 93 -9.60 19.24 10.68
C PRO A 93 -8.99 18.62 11.93
N VAL A 94 -8.10 17.64 11.74
CA VAL A 94 -7.33 17.03 12.83
C VAL A 94 -5.91 17.62 12.86
N PRO A 95 -5.23 17.63 14.03
CA PRO A 95 -3.84 18.07 14.10
C PRO A 95 -2.92 17.19 13.23
N ASN A 96 -2.15 17.83 12.35
CA ASN A 96 -1.27 17.16 11.40
C ASN A 96 -0.31 16.18 12.09
N GLU A 97 0.34 16.62 13.16
CA GLU A 97 1.31 15.83 13.91
C GLU A 97 0.67 14.59 14.55
N LYS A 98 -0.61 14.61 14.88
CA LYS A 98 -1.32 13.44 15.41
C LYS A 98 -1.77 12.49 14.30
N ALA A 99 -2.23 13.04 13.18
CA ALA A 99 -2.59 12.25 12.01
C ALA A 99 -1.38 11.52 11.42
N VAL A 100 -0.19 12.17 11.40
CA VAL A 100 1.06 11.54 10.95
C VAL A 100 1.47 10.37 11.85
N HIS A 101 1.27 10.46 13.16
CA HIS A 101 1.45 9.29 14.04
C HIS A 101 0.50 8.15 13.64
N SER A 102 -0.77 8.43 13.36
CA SER A 102 -1.69 7.41 12.88
C SER A 102 -1.21 6.78 11.56
N LEU A 103 -0.57 7.56 10.67
CA LEU A 103 0.08 7.01 9.48
C LEU A 103 1.27 6.09 9.85
N GLU A 104 2.04 6.41 10.89
CA GLU A 104 3.12 5.55 11.40
C GLU A 104 2.59 4.18 11.85
N HIS A 105 1.40 4.17 12.48
CA HIS A 105 0.65 2.96 12.84
C HIS A 105 0.04 2.22 11.63
N GLY A 106 0.20 2.76 10.42
CA GLY A 106 -0.33 2.19 9.18
C GLY A 106 -1.78 2.59 8.87
N ALA A 107 -2.31 3.66 9.47
CA ALA A 107 -3.58 4.22 9.07
C ALA A 107 -3.51 4.81 7.64
N ILE A 108 -4.70 4.95 7.05
CA ILE A 108 -4.92 5.73 5.84
C ILE A 108 -5.67 6.99 6.22
N TRP A 109 -5.06 8.14 5.97
CA TRP A 109 -5.68 9.44 6.16
C TRP A 109 -6.26 9.95 4.85
N ILE A 110 -7.58 10.01 4.77
CA ILE A 110 -8.33 10.57 3.66
C ILE A 110 -8.72 11.99 4.02
N THR A 111 -8.15 12.95 3.33
CA THR A 111 -8.53 14.37 3.45
C THR A 111 -9.39 14.77 2.27
N HIS A 112 -10.37 15.63 2.51
CA HIS A 112 -11.25 16.14 1.47
C HIS A 112 -11.44 17.65 1.58
N ARG A 113 -11.76 18.29 0.47
CA ARG A 113 -12.17 19.70 0.49
C ARG A 113 -13.53 19.86 1.19
N PRO A 114 -13.80 21.01 1.82
CA PRO A 114 -15.07 21.24 2.52
C PRO A 114 -16.28 21.35 1.59
N ASP A 115 -16.07 21.60 0.30
CA ASP A 115 -17.10 21.77 -0.74
C ASP A 115 -17.48 20.46 -1.45
N LEU A 116 -17.00 19.31 -0.97
CA LEU A 116 -17.34 18.00 -1.52
C LEU A 116 -18.86 17.76 -1.46
N PRO A 117 -19.48 17.15 -2.48
CA PRO A 117 -20.90 16.79 -2.44
C PRO A 117 -21.26 15.92 -1.22
N ALA A 118 -22.44 16.16 -0.64
CA ALA A 118 -22.86 15.53 0.61
C ALA A 118 -22.93 13.99 0.55
N ASP A 119 -23.26 13.43 -0.61
CA ASP A 119 -23.25 11.98 -0.87
C ASP A 119 -21.82 11.39 -0.85
N GLN A 120 -20.83 12.15 -1.32
CA GLN A 120 -19.43 11.77 -1.23
C GLN A 120 -18.92 11.84 0.21
N ILE A 121 -19.30 12.88 0.97
CA ILE A 121 -19.02 12.96 2.41
C ILE A 121 -19.62 11.77 3.15
N GLN A 122 -20.87 11.41 2.86
CA GLN A 122 -21.53 10.25 3.45
C GLN A 122 -20.79 8.93 3.10
N SER A 123 -20.26 8.82 1.88
CA SER A 123 -19.47 7.66 1.45
C SER A 123 -18.16 7.54 2.24
N LEU A 124 -17.43 8.64 2.44
CA LEU A 124 -16.22 8.68 3.27
C LEU A 124 -16.54 8.35 4.74
N SER A 125 -17.64 8.89 5.26
CA SER A 125 -18.12 8.63 6.62
C SER A 125 -18.46 7.16 6.82
N THR A 126 -19.06 6.51 5.83
CA THR A 126 -19.35 5.07 5.84
C THR A 126 -18.08 4.25 5.78
N LEU A 127 -17.13 4.64 4.93
CA LEU A 127 -15.84 3.96 4.80
C LEU A 127 -15.08 3.96 6.12
N ALA A 128 -14.95 5.12 6.78
CA ALA A 128 -14.29 5.25 8.07
C ALA A 128 -14.92 4.36 9.16
N ARG A 129 -16.25 4.28 9.21
CA ARG A 129 -16.94 3.39 10.17
C ARG A 129 -16.75 1.90 9.87
N SER A 130 -16.49 1.55 8.61
CA SER A 130 -16.32 0.16 8.17
C SER A 130 -14.88 -0.36 8.25
N ARG A 131 -13.89 0.54 8.49
CA ARG A 131 -12.45 0.22 8.45
C ARG A 131 -11.75 0.86 9.65
N ASN A 132 -11.18 0.04 10.52
CA ASN A 132 -10.49 0.49 11.73
C ASN A 132 -9.24 1.34 11.49
N LEU A 133 -8.60 1.22 10.33
CA LEU A 133 -7.38 1.98 9.96
C LEU A 133 -7.67 3.14 9.01
N VAL A 134 -8.89 3.69 9.01
CA VAL A 134 -9.23 4.83 8.16
C VAL A 134 -9.55 6.05 9.02
N LEU A 135 -8.76 7.10 8.81
CA LEU A 135 -8.95 8.44 9.36
C LEU A 135 -9.47 9.34 8.25
N VAL A 136 -10.58 10.04 8.47
CA VAL A 136 -11.15 11.01 7.52
C VAL A 136 -11.32 12.35 8.20
N SER A 137 -10.84 13.42 7.58
CA SER A 137 -11.08 14.79 8.05
C SER A 137 -11.17 15.77 6.88
N PRO A 138 -11.90 16.89 7.02
CA PRO A 138 -11.80 17.98 6.06
C PRO A 138 -10.40 18.61 6.09
N TRP A 139 -10.05 19.26 4.99
CA TRP A 139 -8.88 20.12 4.86
C TRP A 139 -9.34 21.49 4.37
N GLU A 140 -9.25 22.51 5.23
CA GLU A 140 -9.94 23.80 5.02
C GLU A 140 -9.51 24.48 3.72
N ASN A 141 -8.21 24.58 3.46
CA ASN A 141 -7.66 25.35 2.34
C ASN A 141 -6.39 24.72 1.79
N GLY A 142 -6.17 24.84 0.48
CA GLY A 142 -4.91 24.43 -0.15
C GLY A 142 -4.76 22.92 -0.36
N LEU A 143 -5.84 22.14 -0.30
CA LEU A 143 -5.80 20.72 -0.67
C LEU A 143 -5.60 20.58 -2.19
N PRO A 144 -4.57 19.84 -2.66
CA PRO A 144 -4.17 19.83 -4.08
C PRO A 144 -5.13 19.09 -5.01
N ALA A 145 -6.13 18.38 -4.48
CA ALA A 145 -7.21 17.72 -5.22
C ALA A 145 -8.49 17.71 -4.35
N PRO A 146 -9.67 17.39 -4.90
CA PRO A 146 -10.90 17.22 -4.12
C PRO A 146 -10.75 16.24 -2.96
N VAL A 147 -10.05 15.13 -3.19
CA VAL A 147 -9.73 14.11 -2.17
C VAL A 147 -8.25 13.73 -2.28
N VAL A 148 -7.57 13.65 -1.14
CA VAL A 148 -6.19 13.15 -1.05
C VAL A 148 -6.11 12.02 -0.04
N VAL A 149 -5.65 10.86 -0.50
CA VAL A 149 -5.51 9.64 0.29
C VAL A 149 -4.04 9.45 0.62
N THR A 150 -3.72 9.41 1.91
CA THR A 150 -2.35 9.37 2.39
C THR A 150 -2.12 8.14 3.27
N GLY A 151 -1.02 7.44 3.02
CA GLY A 151 -0.44 6.41 3.89
C GLY A 151 1.00 6.79 4.21
N TRP A 152 1.68 6.04 5.09
CA TRP A 152 3.08 6.32 5.38
C TRP A 152 3.96 6.29 4.12
N GLY A 153 4.59 7.43 3.81
CA GLY A 153 5.43 7.68 2.65
C GLY A 153 4.70 7.59 1.31
N ARG A 154 3.35 7.64 1.28
CA ARG A 154 2.56 7.41 0.05
C ARG A 154 1.36 8.33 -0.04
N GLN A 155 1.08 8.83 -1.24
CA GLN A 155 -0.07 9.71 -1.46
C GLN A 155 -0.71 9.48 -2.82
N LEU A 156 -2.03 9.56 -2.85
CA LEU A 156 -2.85 9.51 -4.06
C LEU A 156 -3.82 10.69 -4.07
N ARG A 157 -3.91 11.37 -5.21
CA ARG A 157 -4.83 12.48 -5.43
C ARG A 157 -5.98 12.01 -6.32
N LEU A 158 -7.21 12.35 -5.93
CA LEU A 158 -8.42 11.88 -6.56
C LEU A 158 -9.39 13.05 -6.80
N GLU A 159 -10.07 13.01 -7.94
CA GLU A 159 -11.12 13.99 -8.29
C GLU A 159 -12.48 13.66 -7.67
N SER A 160 -12.68 12.41 -7.22
CA SER A 160 -13.95 11.93 -6.66
C SER A 160 -13.75 10.77 -5.70
N VAL A 161 -14.62 10.65 -4.69
CA VAL A 161 -14.70 9.49 -3.78
C VAL A 161 -15.13 8.21 -4.50
N SER A 162 -15.78 8.33 -5.68
CA SER A 162 -16.18 7.19 -6.51
C SER A 162 -15.02 6.57 -7.29
N ASP A 163 -13.82 7.15 -7.25
CA ASP A 163 -12.66 6.60 -7.93
C ASP A 163 -12.27 5.24 -7.30
N PRO A 164 -12.24 4.13 -8.09
CA PRO A 164 -11.98 2.80 -7.55
C PRO A 164 -10.60 2.68 -6.87
N ARG A 165 -9.65 3.54 -7.25
CA ARG A 165 -8.31 3.57 -6.66
C ARG A 165 -8.32 3.95 -5.18
N LEU A 166 -9.36 4.63 -4.69
CA LEU A 166 -9.51 4.93 -3.25
C LEU A 166 -9.55 3.64 -2.42
N LEU A 167 -10.47 2.73 -2.78
CA LEU A 167 -10.60 1.46 -2.06
C LEU A 167 -9.40 0.54 -2.31
N GLU A 168 -8.80 0.62 -3.49
CA GLU A 168 -7.57 -0.11 -3.78
C GLU A 168 -6.41 0.36 -2.89
N PHE A 169 -6.25 1.67 -2.71
CA PHE A 169 -5.23 2.27 -1.85
C PHE A 169 -5.40 1.82 -0.40
N VAL A 170 -6.63 1.90 0.11
CA VAL A 170 -6.95 1.42 1.46
C VAL A 170 -6.61 -0.06 1.62
N ARG A 171 -6.96 -0.90 0.65
CA ARG A 171 -6.68 -2.34 0.70
C ARG A 171 -5.19 -2.65 0.66
N LEU A 172 -4.40 -1.94 -0.14
CA LEU A 172 -2.98 -2.25 -0.35
C LEU A 172 -2.05 -1.62 0.69
N TYR A 173 -2.42 -0.47 1.25
CA TYR A 173 -1.51 0.32 2.08
C TYR A 173 -1.96 0.49 3.54
N ALA A 174 -3.18 0.10 3.91
CA ALA A 174 -3.52 0.01 5.33
C ALA A 174 -2.62 -1.03 6.02
N ASN A 175 -2.25 -0.75 7.27
CA ASN A 175 -1.28 -1.53 8.06
C ASN A 175 0.12 -1.61 7.41
N GLN A 176 0.49 -0.62 6.57
CA GLN A 176 1.82 -0.52 5.94
C GLN A 176 2.61 0.71 6.44
N GLY A 177 2.67 0.89 7.75
CA GLY A 177 3.53 1.88 8.43
C GLY A 177 4.71 1.21 9.15
N PRO A 178 5.65 1.99 9.71
CA PRO A 178 6.73 1.49 10.55
C PRO A 178 6.25 0.68 11.76
N GLU A 179 5.11 1.06 12.36
CA GLU A 179 4.56 0.42 13.56
C GLU A 179 3.31 -0.41 13.25
N ILE A 180 3.55 -1.62 12.72
CA ILE A 180 2.49 -2.53 12.27
C ILE A 180 1.67 -3.03 13.48
N ASN A 181 0.34 -3.12 13.31
CA ASN A 181 -0.63 -3.57 14.33
C ASN A 181 -0.78 -2.65 15.55
N ALA A 182 -0.30 -1.41 15.46
CA ALA A 182 -0.55 -0.38 16.48
C ALA A 182 -2.02 0.11 16.41
N PRO A 183 -2.56 0.64 17.52
CA PRO A 183 -3.94 1.10 17.57
C PRO A 183 -4.18 2.32 16.67
N CYS A 184 -5.37 2.37 16.11
CA CYS A 184 -5.98 3.58 15.58
C CYS A 184 -7.41 3.62 16.15
#